data_AF-A0A117NAZ7-F1
#
_entry.id   AF-A0A117NAZ7-F1
#
_cell.length_a   1.000
_cell.length_b   1.000
_cell.length_c   1.000
_cell.angle_alpha   90.00
_cell.angle_beta   90.00
_cell.angle_gamma   90.00
#
_symmetry.space_group_name_H-M   'P 1'
#
loop_
_entity.id
_entity.type
_entity.pdbx_description
1 polymer ?
#
loop_
_entity_poly.entity_id
_entity_poly.type
_entity_poly.pdbx_seq_one_letter_code
_entity_poly.pdbx_strand_id
1 'polypeptide(L)'
;MKLRFTSLSGTAVSAAALMVALTGCGQVQDAANKAVSDGASQVATAAGGEVKKQACALVEDGLVSVQDKELLGGLVAGAAAAGVPAEITTPLRQIAESGDQVPAESVKALQDACAS
;
A
#
# COMPACT_ATOMS: atom_id res chain seq x y z
N MET A 1 -25.20 -6.34 43.48
CA MET A 1 -24.17 -6.31 44.55
C MET A 1 -24.10 -7.66 45.24
N LYS A 2 -23.09 -8.50 44.92
CA LYS A 2 -22.30 -9.33 45.85
C LYS A 2 -21.38 -10.27 45.05
N LEU A 3 -20.08 -9.93 45.08
CA LEU A 3 -18.98 -10.80 44.64
C LEU A 3 -18.92 -12.05 45.54
N ARG A 4 -18.58 -13.19 44.96
CA ARG A 4 -18.06 -14.34 45.71
C ARG A 4 -16.57 -14.49 45.40
N PHE A 5 -15.76 -14.00 46.35
CA PHE A 5 -14.35 -14.30 46.49
C PHE A 5 -14.23 -15.71 47.08
N THR A 6 -13.61 -16.63 46.35
CA THR A 6 -13.11 -17.87 46.93
C THR A 6 -11.59 -17.94 46.68
N SER A 7 -10.90 -18.25 47.76
CA SER A 7 -9.47 -18.07 48.02
C SER A 7 -8.52 -18.88 47.14
N LEU A 8 -7.31 -18.34 47.02
CA LEU A 8 -6.12 -18.81 46.33
C LEU A 8 -5.44 -20.00 47.05
N SER A 9 -5.08 -21.04 46.30
CA SER A 9 -4.08 -22.09 46.61
C SER A 9 -3.80 -22.78 45.27
N GLY A 10 -2.76 -22.52 44.48
CA GLY A 10 -1.34 -22.51 44.79
C GLY A 10 -0.68 -23.62 43.96
N THR A 11 -0.13 -23.29 42.78
CA THR A 11 1.19 -23.71 42.21
C THR A 11 1.30 -23.35 40.72
N ALA A 12 2.17 -22.37 40.46
CA ALA A 12 3.20 -22.33 39.43
C ALA A 12 2.87 -22.34 37.91
N VAL A 13 3.12 -21.16 37.31
CA VAL A 13 3.88 -20.90 36.07
C VAL A 13 3.34 -21.47 34.74
N SER A 14 2.60 -20.63 34.00
CA SER A 14 2.88 -20.31 32.58
C SER A 14 1.94 -19.21 32.09
N ALA A 15 2.24 -17.96 32.45
CA ALA A 15 1.57 -16.78 31.89
C ALA A 15 2.60 -15.70 31.49
N ALA A 16 3.78 -16.11 31.01
CA ALA A 16 4.85 -15.20 30.61
C ALA A 16 4.92 -14.94 29.09
N ALA A 17 3.85 -15.24 28.32
CA ALA A 17 3.87 -15.06 26.86
C ALA A 17 3.20 -13.77 26.35
N LEU A 18 2.59 -12.95 27.21
CA LEU A 18 1.75 -11.82 26.75
C LEU A 18 2.26 -10.42 27.14
N MET A 19 3.47 -10.30 27.69
CA MET A 19 4.01 -9.00 28.17
C MET A 19 5.22 -8.45 27.38
N VAL A 20 5.62 -9.06 26.26
CA VAL A 20 6.76 -8.58 25.44
C VAL A 20 6.32 -7.77 24.20
N ALA A 21 5.02 -7.67 23.91
CA ALA A 21 4.52 -6.98 22.71
C ALA A 21 4.02 -5.53 22.94
N LEU A 22 4.12 -4.98 24.16
CA LEU A 22 3.65 -3.63 24.48
C LEU A 22 4.73 -2.67 25.02
N THR A 23 6.02 -3.05 25.06
CA THR A 23 7.09 -2.05 25.16
C THR A 23 7.27 -1.41 23.79
N GLY A 24 6.45 -0.39 23.58
CA GLY A 24 6.29 0.29 22.33
C GLY A 24 7.52 1.00 21.81
N CYS A 25 7.37 1.38 20.54
CA CYS A 25 8.10 2.38 19.79
C CYS A 25 8.26 3.70 20.57
N GLY A 26 9.14 3.73 21.57
CA GLY A 26 9.40 4.91 22.38
C GLY A 26 10.88 5.28 22.54
N GLN A 27 11.81 4.47 22.03
CA GLN A 27 13.26 4.70 22.21
C GLN A 27 14.06 4.51 20.93
N VAL A 28 13.50 4.94 19.80
CA VAL A 28 14.23 4.99 18.52
C VAL A 28 13.93 6.31 17.79
N GLN A 29 13.96 7.44 18.51
CA GLN A 29 13.59 8.72 17.90
C GLN A 29 14.72 9.31 17.02
N ASP A 30 15.98 8.89 17.21
CA ASP A 30 17.13 9.42 16.43
C ASP A 30 17.86 8.39 15.54
N ALA A 31 17.69 7.08 15.77
CA ALA A 31 18.30 6.03 14.93
C ALA A 31 17.35 5.44 13.87
N ALA A 32 16.03 5.65 14.00
CA ALA A 32 15.05 5.09 13.07
C ALA A 32 14.97 5.89 11.76
N ASN A 33 15.29 7.18 11.77
CA ASN A 33 15.06 8.04 10.60
C ASN A 33 16.00 7.72 9.41
N LYS A 34 17.05 6.93 9.61
CA LYS A 34 17.93 6.45 8.53
C LYS A 34 17.76 4.97 8.18
N ALA A 35 17.31 4.12 9.09
CA ALA A 35 17.11 2.68 8.83
C ALA A 35 15.67 2.31 8.44
N VAL A 36 14.67 3.13 8.82
CA VAL A 36 13.28 2.93 8.41
C VAL A 36 13.06 3.31 6.95
N SER A 37 13.81 4.30 6.43
CA SER A 37 13.69 4.71 5.03
C SER A 37 14.09 3.59 4.08
N ASP A 38 15.19 2.87 4.29
CA ASP A 38 15.60 1.81 3.36
C ASP A 38 14.73 0.55 3.44
N GLY A 39 14.23 0.19 4.64
CA GLY A 39 13.33 -0.96 4.82
C GLY A 39 11.90 -0.68 4.34
N ALA A 40 11.32 0.45 4.75
CA ALA A 40 9.98 0.86 4.33
C ALA A 40 9.93 1.23 2.84
N SER A 41 10.98 1.85 2.29
CA SER A 41 11.04 2.15 0.86
C SER A 41 11.21 0.89 0.01
N GLN A 42 11.85 -0.18 0.51
CA GLN A 42 11.94 -1.44 -0.23
C GLN A 42 10.60 -2.16 -0.32
N VAL A 43 9.82 -2.25 0.77
CA VAL A 43 8.46 -2.82 0.71
C VAL A 43 7.50 -1.94 -0.09
N ALA A 44 7.61 -0.61 0.02
CA ALA A 44 6.85 0.31 -0.82
C ALA A 44 7.22 0.11 -2.30
N THR A 45 8.51 0.09 -2.65
CA THR A 45 8.98 -0.12 -4.04
C THR A 45 8.52 -1.48 -4.60
N ALA A 46 8.53 -2.55 -3.80
CA ALA A 46 8.04 -3.86 -4.22
C ALA A 46 6.53 -3.85 -4.48
N ALA A 47 5.75 -3.23 -3.58
CA ALA A 47 4.31 -3.04 -3.78
C ALA A 47 4.01 -2.15 -4.99
N GLY A 48 4.79 -1.08 -5.17
CA GLY A 48 4.69 -0.18 -6.31
C GLY A 48 5.01 -0.88 -7.63
N GLY A 49 5.98 -1.81 -7.64
CA GLY A 49 6.31 -2.63 -8.81
C GLY A 49 5.15 -3.52 -9.26
N GLU A 50 4.40 -4.11 -8.32
CA GLU A 50 3.23 -4.93 -8.65
C GLU A 50 2.04 -4.07 -9.12
N VAL A 51 1.82 -2.92 -8.48
CA VAL A 51 0.79 -1.96 -8.92
C VAL A 51 1.11 -1.43 -10.33
N LYS A 52 2.38 -1.14 -10.63
CA LYS A 52 2.84 -0.78 -11.99
C LYS A 52 2.49 -1.90 -12.96
N LYS A 53 2.82 -3.17 -12.67
CA LYS A 53 2.51 -4.31 -13.56
C LYS A 53 1.02 -4.43 -13.85
N GLN A 54 0.16 -4.34 -12.83
CA GLN A 54 -1.28 -4.42 -13.02
C GLN A 54 -1.81 -3.27 -13.87
N ALA A 55 -1.36 -2.03 -13.60
CA ALA A 55 -1.73 -0.88 -14.41
C ALA A 55 -1.25 -1.01 -15.87
N CYS A 56 -0.04 -1.50 -16.09
CA CYS A 56 0.52 -1.68 -17.43
C CYS A 56 -0.17 -2.78 -18.24
N ALA A 57 -0.57 -3.87 -17.58
CA ALA A 57 -1.32 -4.95 -18.24
C ALA A 57 -2.69 -4.47 -18.74
N LEU A 58 -3.35 -3.56 -18.02
CA LEU A 58 -4.66 -3.00 -18.37
C LEU A 58 -4.61 -1.98 -19.52
N VAL A 59 -3.43 -1.54 -19.96
CA VAL A 59 -3.27 -0.58 -21.06
C VAL A 59 -2.41 -1.11 -22.21
N GLU A 60 -1.98 -2.37 -22.15
CA GLU A 60 -1.04 -2.98 -23.10
C GLU A 60 -1.60 -3.01 -24.53
N ASP A 61 -2.90 -3.22 -24.66
CA ASP A 61 -3.61 -3.32 -25.94
C ASP A 61 -4.00 -1.96 -26.53
N GLY A 62 -3.70 -0.84 -25.85
CA GLY A 62 -4.03 0.51 -26.32
C GLY A 62 -5.49 0.88 -26.20
N LEU A 63 -6.28 0.03 -25.57
CA LEU A 63 -7.67 0.28 -25.26
C LEU A 63 -7.82 0.36 -23.74
N VAL A 64 -8.77 1.15 -23.29
CA VAL A 64 -9.15 1.18 -21.87
C VAL A 64 -10.66 1.02 -21.84
N SER A 65 -11.11 -0.21 -21.56
CA SER A 65 -12.53 -0.50 -21.43
C SER A 65 -13.11 0.15 -20.17
N VAL A 66 -14.44 0.22 -20.07
CA VAL A 66 -15.11 0.71 -18.85
C VAL A 66 -14.66 -0.08 -17.62
N GLN A 67 -14.48 -1.40 -17.75
CA GLN A 67 -13.99 -2.25 -16.66
C GLN A 67 -12.54 -1.92 -16.28
N ASP A 68 -11.67 -1.68 -17.26
CA ASP A 68 -10.26 -1.31 -17.00
C ASP A 68 -10.18 0.03 -16.27
N LYS A 69 -11.06 0.99 -16.59
CA LYS A 69 -11.11 2.28 -15.89
C LYS A 69 -11.47 2.14 -14.42
N GLU A 70 -12.43 1.29 -14.07
CA GLU A 70 -12.80 1.07 -12.67
C GLU A 70 -11.61 0.47 -11.89
N LEU A 71 -10.92 -0.49 -12.50
CA LEU A 71 -9.71 -1.09 -11.92
C LEU A 71 -8.59 -0.07 -11.76
N LEU A 72 -8.30 0.70 -12.82
CA LEU A 72 -7.28 1.75 -12.81
C LEU A 72 -7.62 2.83 -11.77
N GLY A 73 -8.89 3.23 -11.65
CA GLY A 73 -9.36 4.18 -10.65
C GLY A 73 -9.16 3.71 -9.22
N GLY A 74 -9.40 2.42 -8.95
CA GLY A 74 -9.08 1.79 -7.66
C GLY A 74 -7.58 1.74 -7.36
N LEU A 75 -6.74 1.67 -8.39
CA LEU A 75 -5.28 1.61 -8.27
C LEU A 75 -4.66 2.98 -7.99
N VAL A 76 -5.26 4.12 -8.38
CA VAL A 76 -4.64 5.46 -8.25
C VAL A 76 -4.22 5.79 -6.82
N ALA A 77 -5.12 5.56 -5.85
CA ALA A 77 -4.84 5.86 -4.45
C ALA A 77 -3.76 4.92 -3.86
N GLY A 78 -3.78 3.64 -4.26
CA GLY A 78 -2.79 2.65 -3.84
C GLY A 78 -1.41 2.88 -4.47
N ALA A 79 -1.36 3.29 -5.74
CA ALA A 79 -0.14 3.49 -6.50
C ALA A 79 0.73 4.60 -5.92
N ALA A 80 0.12 5.76 -5.62
CA ALA A 80 0.86 6.87 -5.00
C ALA A 80 1.37 6.50 -3.59
N ALA A 81 0.54 5.83 -2.79
CA ALA A 81 0.92 5.37 -1.45
C ALA A 81 2.02 4.28 -1.48
N ALA A 82 2.05 3.47 -2.55
CA ALA A 82 3.07 2.45 -2.79
C ALA A 82 4.35 3.00 -3.44
N GLY A 83 4.49 4.32 -3.60
CA GLY A 83 5.71 4.92 -4.15
C GLY A 83 5.88 4.72 -5.67
N VAL A 84 4.80 4.42 -6.39
CA VAL A 84 4.82 4.38 -7.87
C VAL A 84 5.15 5.78 -8.39
N PRO A 85 6.07 5.91 -9.36
CA PRO A 85 6.53 7.22 -9.83
C PRO A 85 5.42 8.05 -10.49
N ALA A 86 5.62 9.37 -10.48
CA ALA A 86 4.64 10.35 -11.00
C ALA A 86 4.35 10.18 -12.50
N GLU A 87 5.32 9.68 -13.27
CA GLU A 87 5.17 9.35 -14.69
C GLU A 87 4.11 8.26 -14.97
N ILE A 88 3.87 7.37 -14.00
CA ILE A 88 2.78 6.38 -14.06
C ILE A 88 1.53 6.94 -13.37
N THR A 89 1.65 7.47 -12.14
CA THR A 89 0.46 7.84 -11.35
C THR A 89 -0.29 9.07 -11.88
N THR A 90 0.38 9.95 -12.63
CA THR A 90 -0.25 11.12 -13.26
C THR A 90 -1.19 10.73 -14.40
N PRO A 91 -0.73 10.01 -15.45
CA PRO A 91 -1.64 9.57 -16.51
C PRO A 91 -2.69 8.57 -15.98
N LEU A 92 -2.35 7.71 -15.01
CA LEU A 92 -3.31 6.83 -14.34
C LEU A 92 -4.47 7.60 -13.69
N ARG A 93 -4.17 8.69 -12.97
CA ARG A 93 -5.17 9.58 -12.37
C ARG A 93 -6.03 10.27 -13.44
N GLN A 94 -5.41 10.79 -14.50
CA GLN A 94 -6.16 11.40 -15.59
C GLN A 94 -7.15 10.42 -16.22
N ILE A 95 -6.74 9.17 -16.47
CA ILE A 95 -7.63 8.13 -17.02
C ILE A 95 -8.81 7.85 -16.08
N ALA A 96 -8.54 7.75 -14.77
CA ALA A 96 -9.55 7.50 -13.75
C ALA A 96 -10.56 8.65 -13.58
N GLU A 97 -10.10 9.90 -13.64
CA GLU A 97 -10.93 11.09 -13.45
C GLU A 97 -11.74 11.47 -14.70
N SER A 98 -11.41 10.90 -15.86
CA SER A 98 -11.99 11.29 -17.15
C SER A 98 -13.39 10.74 -17.45
N GLY A 99 -14.05 10.06 -16.50
CA GLY A 99 -15.45 9.65 -16.64
C GLY A 99 -15.67 8.64 -17.78
N ASP A 100 -16.28 9.04 -18.89
CA ASP A 100 -16.40 8.21 -20.11
C ASP A 100 -15.43 8.64 -21.23
N GLN A 101 -14.78 9.80 -21.09
CA GLN A 101 -13.99 10.43 -22.14
C GLN A 101 -12.49 10.33 -21.82
N VAL A 102 -11.92 9.13 -21.88
CA VAL A 102 -10.48 8.95 -21.64
C VAL A 102 -9.67 9.72 -22.70
N PRO A 103 -8.76 10.63 -22.30
CA PRO A 103 -7.86 11.28 -23.23
C PRO A 103 -6.87 10.25 -23.79
N ALA A 104 -6.79 10.13 -25.12
CA ALA A 104 -5.83 9.25 -25.78
C ALA A 104 -4.38 9.57 -25.37
N GLU A 105 -4.09 10.86 -25.13
CA GLU A 105 -2.80 11.35 -24.64
C GLU A 105 -2.42 10.73 -23.28
N SER A 106 -3.39 10.60 -22.35
CA SER A 106 -3.16 10.01 -21.04
C SER A 106 -2.91 8.50 -21.13
N VAL A 107 -3.65 7.79 -21.98
CA VAL A 107 -3.40 6.35 -22.25
C VAL A 107 -2.00 6.16 -22.83
N LYS A 108 -1.65 6.97 -23.83
CA LYS A 108 -0.33 6.91 -24.46
C LYS A 108 0.80 7.23 -23.47
N ALA A 109 0.65 8.26 -22.64
CA ALA A 109 1.64 8.59 -21.62
C ALA A 109 1.83 7.47 -20.61
N LEU A 110 0.76 6.77 -20.21
CA LEU A 110 0.85 5.61 -19.33
C LEU A 110 1.58 4.44 -20.02
N GLN A 111 1.31 4.17 -21.29
CA GLN A 111 2.02 3.15 -22.06
C GLN A 111 3.52 3.44 -22.20
N ASP A 112 3.87 4.69 -22.53
CA ASP A 112 5.27 5.09 -22.68
C ASP A 112 6.03 4.94 -21.33
N ALA A 113 5.37 5.23 -20.20
CA ALA A 113 5.90 4.99 -18.86
C ALA A 113 5.95 3.49 -18.46
N CYS A 114 5.13 2.66 -19.08
CA CYS A 114 5.13 1.20 -18.89
C CYS A 114 6.22 0.50 -19.71
N ALA A 115 6.64 1.08 -20.83
CA ALA A 115 7.72 0.58 -21.67
C ALA A 115 9.14 0.97 -21.18
N SER A 116 9.23 1.71 -20.06
CA SER A 116 10.46 2.23 -19.45
C SER A 116 10.87 1.50 -18.17
#